data_AF-A0AAD6WVL4-F1
#
_entry.id   AF-A0AAD6WVL4-F1
#
_cell.length_a   1.000
_cell.length_b   1.000
_cell.length_c   1.000
_cell.angle_alpha   90.00
_cell.angle_beta   90.00
_cell.angle_gamma   90.00
#
_symmetry.space_group_name_H-M   'P 1'
#
loop_
_entity.id
_entity.type
_entity.pdbx_description
1 polymer ?
#
loop_
_entity_poly.entity_id
_entity_poly.type
_entity_poly.pdbx_seq_one_letter_code
_entity_poly.pdbx_strand_id
1 'polypeptide(L)'
;MGFRHISRDVKIAALNLYEHGRLTLPEILQCVGFSERTFYRILHLWRTTGDVVTYKKSRGRPRILHHDDVQYLLRLVKHSPDWFLDELLELLKTNRFISVHFTTIHRALERAGLSTKDLKFVADERSE
;
A
#
# COMPACT_ATOMS: atom_id res chain seq x y z
N MET A 1 21.62 6.48 -18.63
CA MET A 1 22.02 5.52 -17.56
C MET A 1 20.79 4.72 -17.15
N GLY A 2 20.79 3.42 -17.41
CA GLY A 2 19.68 2.52 -17.05
C GLY A 2 19.50 2.39 -15.55
N PHE A 3 18.30 1.97 -15.14
CA PHE A 3 17.98 1.75 -13.73
C PHE A 3 18.82 0.58 -13.18
N ARG A 4 19.85 0.87 -12.39
CA ARG A 4 20.67 -0.15 -11.71
C ARG A 4 20.20 -0.31 -10.27
N HIS A 5 19.93 -1.55 -9.87
CA HIS A 5 19.69 -1.87 -8.47
C HIS A 5 21.00 -1.75 -7.68
N ILE A 6 21.03 -0.89 -6.66
CA ILE A 6 22.15 -0.72 -5.74
C ILE A 6 21.80 -1.44 -4.44
N SER A 7 22.59 -2.46 -4.07
CA SER A 7 22.38 -3.22 -2.83
C SER A 7 22.42 -2.30 -1.60
N ARG A 8 21.67 -2.66 -0.56
CA ARG A 8 21.64 -1.95 0.72
C ARG A 8 23.03 -1.85 1.34
N ASP A 9 23.78 -2.94 1.33
CA ASP A 9 25.10 -3.02 1.97
C ASP A 9 26.10 -2.07 1.33
N VAL A 10 26.06 -1.93 0.00
CA VAL A 10 26.91 -0.98 -0.74
C VAL A 10 26.62 0.47 -0.33
N LYS A 11 25.35 0.80 -0.07
CA LYS A 11 24.97 2.14 0.42
C LYS A 11 25.47 2.38 1.84
N ILE A 12 25.35 1.39 2.72
CA ILE A 12 25.82 1.46 4.11
C ILE A 12 27.34 1.62 4.13
N ALA A 13 28.07 0.80 3.37
CA ALA A 13 29.52 0.90 3.27
C ALA A 13 29.97 2.28 2.79
N ALA A 14 29.34 2.83 1.75
CA ALA A 14 29.64 4.18 1.26
C ALA A 14 29.43 5.26 2.32
N LEU A 15 28.34 5.17 3.11
CA LEU A 15 28.08 6.12 4.19
C LEU A 15 29.09 5.99 5.33
N ASN A 16 29.40 4.77 5.76
CA ASN A 16 30.36 4.54 6.83
C ASN A 16 31.75 5.07 6.47
N LEU A 17 32.20 4.86 5.23
CA LEU A 17 33.48 5.38 4.74
C LEU A 17 33.50 6.92 4.75
N TYR A 18 32.39 7.55 4.41
CA TYR A 18 32.24 9.02 4.39
C TYR A 18 32.13 9.62 5.80
N GLU A 19 31.26 9.09 6.67
CA GLU A 19 31.03 9.62 8.02
C GLU A 19 32.26 9.49 8.93
N HIS A 20 33.04 8.43 8.76
CA HIS A 20 34.29 8.23 9.49
C HIS A 20 35.51 8.88 8.83
N GLY A 21 35.32 9.63 7.73
CA GLY A 21 36.39 10.32 7.01
C GLY A 21 37.51 9.39 6.51
N ARG A 22 37.17 8.12 6.20
CA ARG A 22 38.17 7.11 5.81
C ARG A 22 38.62 7.27 4.37
N LEU A 23 37.75 7.78 3.51
CA LEU A 23 38.01 8.08 2.10
C LEU A 23 37.34 9.39 1.72
N THR A 24 37.89 10.06 0.72
CA THR A 24 37.26 11.22 0.10
C THR A 24 36.05 10.79 -0.74
N LEU A 25 35.10 11.70 -0.95
CA LEU A 25 33.91 11.39 -1.73
C LEU A 25 34.23 10.87 -3.15
N PRO A 26 35.17 11.47 -3.92
CA PRO A 26 35.54 10.94 -5.25
C PRO A 26 36.03 9.49 -5.22
N GLU A 27 36.86 9.12 -4.23
CA GLU A 27 37.38 7.76 -4.06
C GLU A 27 36.25 6.78 -3.75
N ILE A 28 35.33 7.15 -2.86
CA ILE A 28 34.15 6.33 -2.53
C ILE A 28 33.33 6.07 -3.79
N LEU A 29 33.01 7.13 -4.56
CA LEU A 29 32.18 7.02 -5.76
C LEU A 29 32.82 6.15 -6.84
N GLN A 30 34.15 6.23 -7.00
CA GLN A 30 34.90 5.36 -7.91
C GLN A 30 34.81 3.89 -7.50
N CYS A 31 34.84 3.59 -6.20
CA CYS A 31 34.76 2.22 -5.67
C CYS A 31 33.34 1.62 -5.79
N VAL A 32 32.31 2.38 -5.43
CA VAL A 32 30.91 1.86 -5.33
C VAL A 32 30.13 1.93 -6.64
N GLY A 33 30.60 2.75 -7.60
CA GLY A 33 30.06 2.78 -8.96
C GLY A 33 28.67 3.39 -9.10
N PHE A 34 28.26 4.29 -8.19
CA PHE A 34 27.07 5.13 -8.35
C PHE A 34 27.41 6.61 -8.31
N SER A 35 26.51 7.46 -8.83
CA SER A 35 26.76 8.89 -8.99
C SER A 35 26.74 9.67 -7.68
N GLU A 36 27.43 10.80 -7.65
CA GLU A 36 27.41 11.75 -6.52
C GLU A 36 25.98 12.18 -6.13
N ARG A 37 25.12 12.41 -7.12
CA ARG A 37 23.68 12.69 -6.88
C ARG A 37 23.00 11.56 -6.11
N THR A 38 23.34 10.32 -6.40
CA THR A 38 22.79 9.14 -5.70
C THR A 38 23.32 9.08 -4.28
N PHE A 39 24.60 9.38 -4.08
CA PHE A 39 25.22 9.49 -2.75
C PHE A 39 24.47 10.49 -1.86
N TYR A 40 24.28 11.74 -2.31
CA TYR A 40 23.60 12.74 -1.48
C TYR A 40 22.13 12.40 -1.21
N ARG A 41 21.44 11.73 -2.14
CA ARG A 41 20.08 11.21 -1.88
C ARG A 41 20.08 10.15 -0.77
N ILE A 42 21.07 9.27 -0.77
CA ILE A 42 21.24 8.24 0.27
C ILE A 42 21.59 8.92 1.61
N LEU A 43 22.53 9.87 1.63
CA LEU A 43 22.93 10.61 2.82
C LEU A 43 21.78 11.41 3.42
N HIS A 44 20.98 12.07 2.58
CA HIS A 44 19.78 12.78 3.03
C HIS A 44 18.76 11.82 3.66
N LEU A 45 18.53 10.66 3.03
CA LEU A 45 17.62 9.64 3.58
C LEU A 45 18.12 9.10 4.92
N TRP A 46 19.42 8.81 5.03
CA TRP A 46 20.05 8.37 6.26
C TRP A 46 19.86 9.39 7.39
N ARG A 47 20.15 10.67 7.13
CA ARG A 47 20.01 11.75 8.13
C ARG A 47 18.56 12.01 8.54
N THR A 48 17.58 11.71 7.67
CA THR A 48 16.15 11.97 7.95
C THR A 48 15.42 10.77 8.54
N THR A 49 15.85 9.54 8.22
CA THR A 49 15.10 8.31 8.57
C THR A 49 15.92 7.26 9.31
N GLY A 50 17.26 7.37 9.32
CA GLY A 50 18.15 6.33 9.85
C GLY A 50 18.27 5.08 8.97
N ASP A 51 17.79 5.13 7.72
CA ASP A 51 17.92 4.02 6.76
C ASP A 51 18.39 4.52 5.39
N VAL A 52 18.90 3.61 4.57
CA VAL A 52 19.43 3.86 3.21
C VAL A 52 18.47 3.38 2.11
N VAL A 53 17.34 2.81 2.52
CA VAL A 53 16.27 2.30 1.66
C VAL A 53 14.95 2.94 2.05
N THR A 54 14.20 3.38 1.05
CA THR A 54 12.81 3.79 1.26
C THR A 54 11.89 2.58 1.14
N TYR A 55 11.10 2.34 2.18
CA TYR A 55 10.00 1.39 2.11
C TYR A 55 8.89 2.00 1.26
N LYS A 56 8.42 1.26 0.25
CA LYS A 56 7.34 1.73 -0.62
C LYS A 56 6.09 1.94 0.22
N LYS A 57 5.71 3.20 0.44
CA LYS A 57 4.36 3.52 0.90
C LYS A 57 3.36 3.04 -0.15
N SER A 58 2.19 2.55 0.30
CA SER A 58 1.10 2.17 -0.60
C SER A 58 0.85 3.32 -1.58
N ARG A 59 0.97 3.04 -2.88
CA ARG A 59 0.78 4.04 -3.92
C ARG A 59 -0.71 4.20 -4.21
N GLY A 60 -1.17 5.45 -4.32
CA GLY A 60 -2.54 5.79 -4.72
C GLY A 60 -3.35 6.50 -3.64
N ARG A 61 -4.56 6.95 -4.03
CA ARG A 61 -5.52 7.59 -3.13
C ARG A 61 -5.93 6.61 -2.01
N PRO A 62 -5.97 7.07 -0.74
CA PRO A 62 -6.57 6.28 0.34
C PRO A 62 -7.96 5.78 -0.04
N ARG A 63 -8.26 4.55 0.35
CA ARG A 63 -9.57 3.93 0.07
C ARG A 63 -10.59 4.46 1.05
N ILE A 64 -11.85 4.55 0.60
CA ILE A 64 -12.97 5.00 1.44
C ILE A 64 -13.29 3.97 2.53
N LEU A 65 -13.28 2.68 2.17
CA LEU A 65 -13.46 1.59 3.14
C LEU A 65 -12.13 1.26 3.81
N HIS A 66 -12.10 1.41 5.13
CA HIS A 66 -10.97 0.99 5.96
C HIS A 66 -10.97 -0.53 6.14
N HIS A 67 -9.86 -1.04 6.70
CA HIS A 67 -9.73 -2.47 6.96
C HIS A 67 -10.88 -3.02 7.81
N ASP A 68 -11.29 -2.29 8.85
CA ASP A 68 -12.35 -2.70 9.77
C ASP A 68 -13.72 -2.74 9.10
N ASP A 69 -13.99 -1.84 8.15
CA ASP A 69 -15.24 -1.84 7.37
C ASP A 69 -15.31 -3.05 6.44
N VAL A 70 -14.17 -3.40 5.82
CA VAL A 70 -14.08 -4.61 5.00
C VAL A 70 -14.24 -5.85 5.87
N GLN A 71 -13.61 -5.91 7.05
CA GLN A 71 -13.79 -7.03 7.99
C GLN A 71 -15.24 -7.15 8.47
N TYR A 72 -15.91 -6.03 8.72
CA TYR A 72 -17.33 -6.00 9.06
C TYR A 72 -18.19 -6.64 7.97
N LEU A 73 -18.01 -6.21 6.72
CA LEU A 73 -18.72 -6.80 5.58
C LEU A 73 -18.42 -8.28 5.41
N LEU A 74 -17.16 -8.69 5.53
CA LEU A 74 -16.77 -10.10 5.45
C LEU A 74 -17.46 -10.95 6.50
N ARG A 75 -17.61 -10.44 7.73
CA ARG A 75 -18.31 -11.17 8.80
C ARG A 75 -19.80 -11.34 8.49
N LEU A 76 -20.44 -10.31 7.94
CA LEU A 76 -21.84 -10.38 7.52
C LEU A 76 -22.03 -11.47 6.46
N VAL A 77 -21.24 -11.42 5.38
CA VAL A 77 -21.31 -12.38 4.27
C VAL A 77 -20.97 -13.81 4.72
N LYS A 78 -20.01 -13.97 5.64
CA LYS A 78 -19.68 -15.28 6.21
C LYS A 78 -20.77 -15.83 7.14
N HIS A 79 -21.50 -14.97 7.83
CA HIS A 79 -22.57 -15.39 8.74
C HIS A 79 -23.81 -15.83 7.98
N SER A 80 -24.15 -15.13 6.89
CA SER A 80 -25.19 -15.54 5.96
C SER A 80 -24.79 -15.14 4.54
N PRO A 81 -24.59 -16.09 3.61
CA PRO A 81 -24.25 -15.77 2.21
C PRO A 81 -25.46 -15.25 1.42
N ASP A 82 -26.62 -15.08 2.07
CA ASP A 82 -27.84 -14.60 1.44
C ASP A 82 -27.99 -13.08 1.43
N TRP A 83 -27.04 -12.33 2.03
CA TRP A 83 -27.08 -10.87 2.03
C TRP A 83 -27.00 -10.30 0.62
N PHE A 84 -27.92 -9.40 0.31
CA PHE A 84 -27.90 -8.63 -0.92
C PHE A 84 -27.03 -7.38 -0.80
N LEU A 85 -26.53 -6.89 -1.93
CA LEU A 85 -25.54 -5.81 -1.96
C LEU A 85 -26.11 -4.46 -1.49
N ASP A 86 -27.40 -4.22 -1.71
CA ASP A 86 -28.18 -3.09 -1.19
C ASP A 86 -28.36 -3.16 0.34
N GLU A 87 -28.58 -4.35 0.90
CA GLU A 87 -28.62 -4.54 2.35
C GLU A 87 -27.24 -4.26 2.97
N LEU A 88 -26.16 -4.70 2.32
CA LEU A 88 -24.80 -4.38 2.75
C LEU A 88 -24.49 -2.87 2.65
N LEU A 89 -25.07 -2.18 1.66
CA LEU A 89 -24.96 -0.73 1.53
C LEU A 89 -25.66 -0.02 2.69
N GLU A 90 -26.89 -0.42 3.01
CA GLU A 90 -27.62 0.19 4.12
C GLU A 90 -26.92 -0.10 5.45
N LEU A 91 -26.44 -1.33 5.67
CA LEU A 91 -25.68 -1.67 6.87
C LEU A 91 -24.38 -0.87 7.02
N LEU A 92 -23.67 -0.55 5.93
CA LEU A 92 -22.53 0.35 5.98
C LEU A 92 -22.93 1.78 6.31
N LYS A 93 -24.04 2.26 5.74
CA LYS A 93 -24.55 3.60 5.98
C LYS A 93 -25.03 3.76 7.43
N THR A 94 -25.76 2.79 7.97
CA THR A 94 -26.33 2.85 9.33
C THR A 94 -25.30 2.55 10.41
N ASN A 95 -24.48 1.49 10.23
CA ASN A 95 -23.60 1.01 11.31
C ASN A 95 -22.17 1.54 11.23
N ARG A 96 -21.74 2.00 10.04
CA ARG A 96 -20.39 2.56 9.83
C ARG A 96 -20.41 4.01 9.37
N PHE A 97 -21.58 4.61 9.12
CA PHE A 97 -21.74 5.98 8.62
C PHE A 97 -21.00 6.23 7.29
N ILE A 98 -20.87 5.19 6.47
CA ILE A 98 -20.19 5.25 5.17
C ILE A 98 -21.19 5.06 4.05
N SER A 99 -21.37 6.09 3.23
CA SER A 99 -22.13 6.01 1.98
C SER A 99 -21.17 5.83 0.80
N VAL A 100 -21.28 4.69 0.12
CA VAL A 100 -20.45 4.34 -1.05
C VAL A 100 -21.31 3.76 -2.15
N HIS A 101 -20.82 3.79 -3.38
CA HIS A 101 -21.48 3.09 -4.48
C HIS A 101 -21.26 1.57 -4.37
N PHE A 102 -22.22 0.76 -4.85
CA PHE A 102 -22.18 -0.70 -4.79
C PHE A 102 -20.88 -1.30 -5.34
N THR A 103 -20.32 -0.71 -6.40
CA THR A 103 -19.04 -1.12 -7.01
C THR A 103 -17.85 -0.97 -6.06
N THR A 104 -17.92 -0.09 -5.07
CA THR A 104 -16.88 0.10 -4.04
C THR A 104 -16.86 -1.08 -3.09
N ILE A 105 -18.04 -1.55 -2.66
CA ILE A 105 -18.19 -2.74 -1.82
C ILE A 105 -17.74 -3.97 -2.59
N HIS A 106 -18.24 -4.16 -3.81
CA HIS A 106 -17.87 -5.28 -4.66
C HIS A 106 -16.35 -5.42 -4.82
N ARG A 107 -15.67 -4.34 -5.24
CA ARG A 107 -14.21 -4.32 -5.37
C ARG A 107 -13.48 -4.51 -4.05
N ALA A 108 -14.08 -4.12 -2.92
CA ALA A 108 -13.48 -4.34 -1.60
C ALA A 108 -13.57 -5.82 -1.20
N LEU A 109 -14.70 -6.47 -1.45
CA LEU A 109 -14.93 -7.89 -1.15
C LEU A 109 -14.13 -8.82 -2.06
N GLU A 110 -14.06 -8.53 -3.36
CA GLU A 110 -13.20 -9.28 -4.30
C GLU A 110 -11.73 -9.24 -3.88
N ARG A 111 -11.22 -8.05 -3.50
CA ARG A 111 -9.84 -7.90 -3.00
C ARG A 111 -9.61 -8.60 -1.65
N ALA A 112 -10.67 -8.81 -0.89
CA ALA A 112 -10.62 -9.55 0.36
C ALA A 112 -10.76 -11.07 0.16
N GLY A 113 -10.90 -11.54 -1.09
CA GLY A 113 -10.91 -12.95 -1.45
C GLY A 113 -12.30 -13.58 -1.56
N LEU A 114 -13.38 -12.78 -1.57
CA LEU A 114 -14.72 -13.30 -1.87
C LEU A 114 -14.90 -13.45 -3.38
N SER A 115 -15.48 -14.57 -3.80
CA SER A 115 -15.84 -14.79 -5.19
C SER A 115 -17.14 -14.07 -5.52
N THR A 116 -17.32 -13.68 -6.79
CA THR A 116 -18.61 -13.18 -7.29
C THR A 116 -19.74 -14.18 -7.13
N LYS A 117 -19.44 -15.48 -6.96
CA LYS A 117 -20.43 -16.54 -6.67
C LYS A 117 -20.97 -16.49 -5.24
N ASP A 118 -20.19 -15.94 -4.31
CA ASP A 118 -20.57 -15.79 -2.90
C ASP A 118 -21.43 -14.54 -2.69
N LEU A 119 -21.54 -13.68 -3.72
CA LEU A 119 -22.24 -12.41 -3.67
C LEU A 119 -23.48 -12.47 -4.55
N LYS A 120 -24.66 -12.44 -3.93
CA LYS A 120 -25.92 -12.28 -4.66
C LYS A 120 -26.10 -10.81 -5.04
N PHE A 121 -26.19 -10.53 -6.34
CA PHE A 121 -26.60 -9.23 -6.85
C PHE A 121 -28.12 -9.17 -6.90
N VAL A 122 -28.72 -8.13 -6.30
CA VAL A 122 -30.08 -7.73 -6.68
C VAL A 122 -29.98 -6.45 -7.49
N ALA A 123 -30.42 -6.55 -8.73
CA ALA A 123 -30.86 -5.42 -9.53
C ALA A 123 -32.39 -5.40 -9.46
N ASP A 124 -32.93 -4.38 -8.83
CA ASP A 124 -34.14 -3.62 -9.23
C ASP A 124 -35.44 -4.34 -9.64
N GLU A 125 -35.69 -5.58 -9.20
CA GLU A 125 -37.02 -6.22 -9.36
C GLU A 125 -37.64 -6.61 -8.00
N ARG A 126 -37.96 -5.59 -7.20
CA ARG A 126 -39.03 -5.70 -6.19
C ARG A 126 -40.10 -4.67 -6.51
N SER A 127 -40.90 -5.00 -7.51
CA SER A 127 -42.27 -4.51 -7.68
C SER A 127 -43.19 -5.51 -6.97
N GLU A 128 -43.59 -5.19 -5.74
CA GLU A 128 -44.87 -5.64 -5.17
C GLU A 128 -45.55 -4.44 -4.50
#